data_AF-A0A1Q7R3X0-F1
#
_entry.id   AF-A0A1Q7R3X0-F1
#
_cell.length_a   1.000
_cell.length_b   1.000
_cell.length_c   1.000
_cell.angle_alpha   90.00
_cell.angle_beta   90.00
_cell.angle_gamma   90.00
#
_symmetry.space_group_name_H-M   'P 1'
#
loop_
_entity.id
_entity.type
_entity.pdbx_description
1 polymer ?
#
loop_
_entity_poly.entity_id
_entity_poly.type
_entity_poly.pdbx_seq_one_letter_code
_entity_poly.pdbx_strand_id
1 'polypeptide(L)'
;MDQDVNNISVGAAIALGIGLLIVAWVVYDLMMISPLGKNEKLFAVISYVMIVAITYGLTRMLSGRAAYIHVGAMFGTIMAANVWMRILPAQKKMIAALKEGRKPDDALSAQAKLRSKQNTFIVVPTVFIMISNHFPGVTYGERYNWAILSVLILLGWFAAKFVRRA
;
A
#
# COMPACT_ATOMS: atom_id res chain seq x y z
N MET A 1 -27.71 7.83 7.05
CA MET A 1 -28.52 6.62 7.28
C MET A 1 -27.99 5.57 6.33
N ASP A 2 -27.66 4.40 6.89
CA ASP A 2 -26.95 3.28 6.28
C ASP A 2 -27.28 3.03 4.80
N GLN A 3 -26.26 2.99 3.95
CA GLN A 3 -26.29 2.05 2.85
C GLN A 3 -25.97 0.70 3.48
N ASP A 4 -27.03 -0.01 3.85
CA ASP A 4 -26.98 -1.42 4.17
C ASP A 4 -26.06 -2.09 3.15
N VAL A 5 -25.03 -2.68 3.73
CA VAL A 5 -23.98 -3.47 3.09
C VAL A 5 -24.61 -4.29 1.97
N ASN A 6 -24.03 -4.25 0.77
CA ASN A 6 -24.42 -5.20 -0.28
C ASN A 6 -24.54 -6.58 0.34
N ASN A 7 -25.56 -7.33 -0.06
CA ASN A 7 -25.96 -8.62 0.51
C ASN A 7 -24.92 -9.73 0.23
N ILE A 8 -23.66 -9.49 0.58
CA ILE A 8 -22.55 -10.43 0.49
C ILE A 8 -22.52 -11.22 1.79
N SER A 9 -22.29 -12.53 1.69
CA SER A 9 -22.14 -13.35 2.89
C SER A 9 -20.89 -12.94 3.67
N VAL A 10 -20.89 -13.18 4.98
CA VAL A 10 -19.71 -12.95 5.83
C VAL A 10 -18.49 -13.70 5.28
N GLY A 11 -18.68 -14.93 4.81
CA GLY A 11 -17.62 -15.71 4.17
C GLY A 11 -17.07 -15.05 2.91
N ALA A 12 -17.94 -14.49 2.06
CA ALA A 12 -17.52 -13.74 0.87
C ALA A 12 -16.75 -12.46 1.24
N ALA A 13 -17.17 -11.73 2.27
CA ALA A 13 -16.47 -10.55 2.76
C ALA A 13 -15.06 -10.89 3.27
N ILE A 14 -14.92 -11.98 4.03
CA ILE A 14 -13.62 -12.47 4.52
C ILE A 14 -12.73 -12.89 3.35
N ALA A 15 -13.26 -13.68 2.41
CA ALA A 15 -12.51 -14.13 1.24
C ALA A 15 -12.05 -12.96 0.38
N LEU A 16 -12.89 -11.95 0.19
CA LEU A 16 -12.54 -10.72 -0.52
C LEU A 16 -11.43 -9.97 0.20
N GLY A 17 -11.51 -9.83 1.52
CA GLY A 17 -10.51 -9.16 2.32
C GLY A 17 -9.14 -9.85 2.26
N ILE A 18 -9.10 -11.15 2.53
CA ILE A 18 -7.85 -11.94 2.46
C ILE A 18 -7.30 -11.95 1.03
N GLY A 19 -8.18 -12.17 0.05
CA GLY A 19 -7.83 -12.17 -1.38
C GLY A 19 -7.19 -10.84 -1.79
N LEU A 20 -7.76 -9.70 -1.36
CA LEU A 20 -7.18 -8.39 -1.60
C LEU A 20 -5.75 -8.29 -1.06
N LEU A 21 -5.51 -8.68 0.20
CA LEU A 21 -4.18 -8.56 0.81
C LEU A 21 -3.12 -9.37 0.05
N ILE A 22 -3.45 -10.60 -0.32
CA ILE A 22 -2.54 -11.49 -1.06
C ILE A 22 -2.31 -10.96 -2.47
N VAL A 23 -3.39 -10.70 -3.22
CA VAL A 23 -3.29 -10.27 -4.62
C VAL A 23 -2.60 -8.91 -4.72
N ALA A 24 -2.92 -7.96 -3.86
CA ALA A 24 -2.30 -6.64 -3.87
C ALA A 24 -0.79 -6.73 -3.63
N TRP A 25 -0.35 -7.56 -2.67
CA TRP A 25 1.07 -7.78 -2.46
C TRP A 25 1.75 -8.42 -3.67
N VAL A 26 1.18 -9.49 -4.25
CA VAL A 26 1.75 -10.17 -5.42
C VAL A 26 1.86 -9.20 -6.60
N VAL A 27 0.80 -8.49 -6.93
CA VAL A 27 0.79 -7.55 -8.05
C VAL A 27 1.80 -6.42 -7.84
N TYR A 28 1.82 -5.82 -6.64
CA TYR A 28 2.81 -4.81 -6.29
C TYR A 28 4.24 -5.36 -6.41
N ASP A 29 4.51 -6.57 -5.91
CA ASP A 29 5.85 -7.16 -5.95
C ASP A 29 6.31 -7.43 -7.39
N LEU A 30 5.41 -7.96 -8.23
CA LEU A 30 5.64 -8.18 -9.67
C LEU A 30 5.89 -6.86 -10.42
N MET A 31 5.07 -5.83 -10.18
CA MET A 31 5.28 -4.50 -10.76
C MET A 31 6.67 -3.97 -10.40
N MET A 32 7.10 -4.18 -9.16
CA MET A 32 8.32 -3.61 -8.63
C MET A 32 9.60 -4.33 -9.08
N ILE A 33 9.54 -5.63 -9.38
CA ILE A 33 10.66 -6.38 -9.99
C ILE A 33 10.71 -6.22 -11.52
N SER A 34 9.59 -5.83 -12.15
CA SER A 34 9.53 -5.57 -13.59
C SER A 34 10.28 -4.28 -13.99
N PRO A 35 10.48 -4.02 -15.30
CA PRO A 35 11.04 -2.75 -15.77
C PRO A 35 10.28 -1.51 -15.26
N LEU A 36 8.99 -1.65 -14.91
CA LEU A 36 8.19 -0.58 -14.34
C LEU A 36 8.79 -0.04 -13.02
N GLY A 37 9.36 -0.91 -12.19
CA GLY A 37 10.01 -0.51 -10.93
C GLY A 37 11.21 0.42 -11.12
N LYS A 38 11.79 0.48 -12.32
CA LYS A 38 12.87 1.41 -12.67
C LYS A 38 12.36 2.79 -13.07
N ASN A 39 11.09 2.91 -13.48
CA ASN A 39 10.44 4.17 -13.84
C ASN A 39 9.50 4.63 -12.72
N GLU A 40 10.04 5.38 -11.76
CA GLU A 40 9.31 5.80 -10.56
C GLU A 40 8.02 6.59 -10.87
N LYS A 41 8.05 7.44 -11.90
CA LYS A 41 6.87 8.24 -12.28
C LYS A 41 5.75 7.34 -12.81
N LEU A 42 6.09 6.45 -13.73
CA LEU A 42 5.11 5.53 -14.32
C LEU A 42 4.58 4.56 -13.28
N PHE A 43 5.45 4.03 -12.42
CA PHE A 43 5.06 3.18 -11.29
C PHE A 43 4.06 3.89 -10.37
N ALA A 44 4.33 5.14 -10.00
CA ALA A 44 3.43 5.92 -9.14
C ALA A 44 2.06 6.15 -9.80
N VAL A 45 2.02 6.50 -11.09
CA VAL A 45 0.75 6.72 -11.81
C VAL A 45 -0.07 5.44 -11.90
N ILE A 46 0.53 4.33 -12.32
CA ILE A 46 -0.17 3.04 -12.42
C ILE A 46 -0.66 2.58 -11.05
N SER A 47 0.19 2.68 -10.02
CA SER A 47 -0.17 2.30 -8.65
C SER A 47 -1.34 3.16 -8.13
N TYR A 48 -1.34 4.47 -8.43
CA TYR A 48 -2.44 5.35 -8.04
C TYR A 48 -3.76 4.91 -8.67
N VAL A 49 -3.77 4.71 -9.99
CA VAL A 49 -4.98 4.28 -10.72
C VAL A 49 -5.52 2.96 -10.18
N MET A 50 -4.63 2.00 -9.89
CA MET A 50 -5.00 0.73 -9.27
C MET A 50 -5.60 0.91 -7.87
N ILE A 51 -5.00 1.75 -7.03
CA ILE A 51 -5.52 2.03 -5.69
C ILE A 51 -6.89 2.70 -5.74
N VAL A 52 -7.10 3.63 -6.68
CA VAL A 52 -8.41 4.26 -6.91
C VAL A 52 -9.44 3.22 -7.34
N ALA A 53 -9.08 2.33 -8.27
CA ALA A 53 -9.97 1.25 -8.72
C ALA A 53 -10.32 0.27 -7.58
N ILE A 54 -9.34 -0.13 -6.77
CA ILE A 54 -9.54 -0.97 -5.59
C ILE A 54 -10.45 -0.26 -4.58
N THR A 55 -10.16 1.00 -4.28
CA THR A 55 -10.94 1.81 -3.34
C THR A 55 -12.39 1.94 -3.80
N TYR A 56 -12.60 2.25 -5.08
CA TYR A 56 -13.92 2.29 -5.69
C TYR A 56 -14.63 0.93 -5.56
N GLY A 57 -14.01 -0.16 -6.01
CA GLY A 57 -14.57 -1.50 -5.92
C GLY A 57 -14.94 -1.90 -4.50
N LEU A 58 -14.07 -1.66 -3.52
CA LEU A 58 -14.33 -1.96 -2.11
C LEU A 58 -15.51 -1.17 -1.56
N THR A 59 -15.63 0.12 -1.85
CA THR A 59 -16.78 0.92 -1.41
C THR A 59 -18.10 0.57 -2.12
N ARG A 60 -18.03 -0.20 -3.22
CA ARG A 60 -19.20 -0.76 -3.90
C ARG A 60 -19.56 -2.15 -3.44
N MET A 61 -18.72 -2.83 -2.67
CA MET A 61 -18.95 -4.20 -2.20
C MET A 61 -19.10 -4.28 -0.68
N LEU A 62 -18.37 -3.43 0.04
CA LEU A 62 -18.31 -3.37 1.50
C LEU A 62 -18.87 -2.04 2.01
N SER A 63 -19.13 -1.95 3.32
CA SER A 63 -19.38 -0.67 3.97
C SER A 63 -18.18 0.27 3.81
N GLY A 64 -18.42 1.59 3.83
CA GLY A 64 -17.34 2.58 3.69
C GLY A 64 -16.24 2.37 4.73
N ARG A 65 -16.60 2.09 5.99
CA ARG A 65 -15.64 1.80 7.06
C ARG A 65 -14.82 0.55 6.75
N ALA A 66 -15.47 -0.53 6.33
CA ALA A 66 -14.77 -1.76 5.98
C ALA A 66 -13.82 -1.53 4.78
N ALA A 67 -14.23 -0.79 3.76
CA ALA A 67 -13.39 -0.45 2.62
C ALA A 67 -12.10 0.29 3.06
N TYR A 68 -12.23 1.31 3.92
CA TYR A 68 -11.08 2.07 4.42
C TYR A 68 -10.11 1.20 5.22
N ILE A 69 -10.64 0.34 6.09
CA ILE A 69 -9.83 -0.62 6.87
C ILE A 69 -9.07 -1.57 5.93
N HIS A 70 -9.72 -2.09 4.89
CA HIS A 70 -9.08 -3.00 3.93
C HIS A 70 -7.98 -2.32 3.11
N VAL A 71 -8.17 -1.06 2.70
CA VAL A 71 -7.12 -0.30 2.01
C VAL A 71 -5.93 -0.03 2.95
N GLY A 72 -6.19 0.34 4.20
CA GLY A 72 -5.13 0.50 5.21
C GLY A 72 -4.40 -0.82 5.50
N ALA A 73 -5.13 -1.92 5.62
CA ALA A 73 -4.57 -3.26 5.80
C ALA A 73 -3.71 -3.68 4.61
N MET A 74 -4.16 -3.43 3.38
CA MET A 74 -3.41 -3.68 2.16
C MET A 74 -2.06 -2.96 2.17
N PHE A 75 -2.04 -1.68 2.54
CA PHE A 75 -0.80 -0.92 2.71
C PHE A 75 0.11 -1.51 3.79
N GLY A 76 -0.46 -1.86 4.95
CA GLY A 76 0.27 -2.55 6.02
C GLY A 76 0.91 -3.87 5.58
N THR A 77 0.16 -4.71 4.86
CA THR A 77 0.64 -5.99 4.31
C THR A 77 1.79 -5.77 3.34
N ILE A 78 1.66 -4.83 2.40
CA ILE A 78 2.74 -4.50 1.45
C ILE A 78 3.99 -4.05 2.19
N MET A 79 3.85 -3.18 3.19
CA MET A 79 4.99 -2.70 3.98
C MET A 79 5.70 -3.82 4.76
N ALA A 80 4.93 -4.69 5.39
CA ALA A 80 5.47 -5.83 6.14
C ALA A 80 6.17 -6.83 5.21
N ALA A 81 5.56 -7.15 4.06
CA ALA A 81 6.14 -8.06 3.09
C ALA A 81 7.40 -7.49 2.42
N ASN A 82 7.45 -6.17 2.16
CA ASN A 82 8.67 -5.48 1.71
C ASN A 82 9.83 -5.73 2.68
N VAL A 83 9.58 -5.62 3.99
CA VAL A 83 10.60 -5.83 5.01
C VAL A 83 11.01 -7.30 5.07
N TRP A 84 10.04 -8.19 5.27
CA TRP A 84 10.30 -9.60 5.55
C TRP A 84 10.89 -10.36 4.38
N MET A 85 10.40 -10.08 3.16
CA MET A 85 10.73 -10.88 1.97
C MET A 85 11.79 -10.25 1.07
N ARG A 86 11.96 -8.91 1.11
CA ARG A 86 12.89 -8.21 0.20
C ARG A 86 14.03 -7.51 0.94
N ILE A 87 13.75 -6.75 2.01
CA ILE A 87 14.78 -5.96 2.71
C ILE A 87 15.64 -6.82 3.64
N LEU A 88 15.05 -7.55 4.58
CA LEU A 88 15.79 -8.35 5.57
C LEU A 88 16.69 -9.42 4.91
N PRO A 89 16.24 -10.19 3.90
CA PRO A 89 17.11 -11.16 3.23
C PRO A 89 18.29 -10.49 2.50
N ALA A 90 18.06 -9.34 1.85
CA ALA A 90 19.12 -8.58 1.18
C ALA A 90 20.15 -8.06 2.20
N GLN A 91 19.68 -7.49 3.32
CA GLN A 91 20.56 -7.03 4.41
C GLN A 91 21.40 -8.18 4.98
N LYS A 92 20.82 -9.36 5.21
CA LYS A 92 21.56 -10.54 5.67
C LYS A 92 22.69 -10.93 4.71
N LYS A 93 22.41 -10.97 3.39
CA LYS A 93 23.40 -11.27 2.36
C LYS A 93 24.52 -10.22 2.29
N MET A 94 24.16 -8.94 2.40
CA MET A 94 25.13 -7.84 2.41
C MET A 94 26.07 -7.92 3.62
N ILE A 95 25.53 -8.20 4.81
CA ILE A 95 26.34 -8.37 6.03
C ILE A 95 27.28 -9.57 5.91
N ALA A 96 26.81 -10.70 5.34
CA ALA A 96 27.64 -11.87 5.11
C ALA A 96 28.81 -11.57 4.15
N ALA A 97 28.55 -10.90 3.02
CA ALA A 97 29.61 -10.52 2.08
C ALA A 97 30.69 -9.64 2.74
N LEU A 98 30.28 -8.66 3.55
CA LEU A 98 31.22 -7.79 4.28
C LEU A 98 32.08 -8.58 5.29
N LYS A 99 31.49 -9.53 6.02
CA LYS A 99 32.22 -10.39 6.97
C LYS A 99 33.27 -11.26 6.27
N GLU A 100 33.02 -11.62 5.02
CA GLU A 100 33.94 -12.40 4.19
C GLU A 100 34.95 -11.53 3.41
N GLY A 101 34.96 -10.20 3.61
CA GLY A 101 35.84 -9.29 2.88
C GLY A 101 35.45 -9.10 1.40
N ARG A 102 34.26 -9.55 0.98
CA ARG A 102 33.75 -9.41 -0.38
C ARG A 102 32.91 -8.14 -0.51
N LYS A 103 32.92 -7.53 -1.71
CA LYS A 103 32.04 -6.39 -2.00
C LYS A 103 30.57 -6.85 -2.02
N PRO A 104 29.64 -6.17 -1.32
CA PRO A 104 28.21 -6.46 -1.41
C PRO A 104 27.65 -6.27 -2.82
N ASP A 105 26.60 -7.01 -3.14
CA ASP A 105 25.90 -6.88 -4.42
C ASP A 105 25.12 -5.55 -4.49
N ASP A 106 25.55 -4.69 -5.43
CA ASP A 106 24.96 -3.37 -5.66
C ASP A 106 23.50 -3.44 -6.12
N ALA A 107 23.12 -4.48 -6.86
CA ALA A 107 21.75 -4.66 -7.35
C ALA A 107 20.80 -5.05 -6.20
N LEU A 108 21.24 -5.93 -5.30
CA LEU A 108 20.48 -6.27 -4.09
C LEU A 108 20.31 -5.06 -3.17
N SER A 109 21.36 -4.28 -2.99
CA SER A 109 21.31 -3.04 -2.20
C SER A 109 20.33 -2.02 -2.79
N ALA A 110 20.38 -1.81 -4.11
CA ALA A 110 19.49 -0.90 -4.81
C ALA A 110 18.02 -1.32 -4.69
N GLN A 111 17.70 -2.60 -4.86
CA GLN A 111 16.34 -3.11 -4.70
C GLN A 111 15.83 -2.94 -3.26
N ALA A 112 16.63 -3.29 -2.26
CA ALA A 112 16.25 -3.13 -0.85
C ALA A 112 16.00 -1.66 -0.49
N LYS A 113 16.88 -0.75 -0.94
CA LYS A 113 16.72 0.71 -0.77
C LYS A 113 15.44 1.22 -1.43
N LEU A 114 15.13 0.71 -2.61
CA LEU A 114 13.94 1.09 -3.34
C LEU A 114 12.65 0.63 -2.63
N ARG A 115 12.61 -0.58 -2.04
CA ARG A 115 11.48 -1.03 -1.21
C ARG A 115 11.33 -0.20 0.08
N SER A 116 12.44 0.16 0.72
CA SER A 116 12.42 1.04 1.89
C SER A 116 11.83 2.42 1.55
N LYS A 117 12.24 2.99 0.41
CA LYS A 117 11.64 4.20 -0.14
C LYS A 117 10.12 4.06 -0.32
N GLN A 118 9.65 2.96 -0.90
CA GLN A 118 8.20 2.73 -1.06
C GLN A 118 7.48 2.69 0.29
N ASN A 119 8.03 2.01 1.30
CA ASN A 119 7.45 2.01 2.65
C ASN A 119 7.29 3.44 3.21
N THR A 120 8.30 4.31 3.06
CA THR A 120 8.19 5.72 3.49
C THR A 120 7.01 6.44 2.81
N PHE A 121 6.80 6.21 1.50
CA PHE A 121 5.67 6.79 0.78
C PHE A 121 4.32 6.19 1.18
N ILE A 122 4.27 4.94 1.63
CA ILE A 122 3.03 4.28 2.07
C ILE A 122 2.62 4.69 3.49
N VAL A 123 3.58 4.98 4.39
CA VAL A 123 3.31 5.33 5.80
C VAL A 123 2.39 6.54 5.92
N VAL A 124 2.67 7.66 5.24
CA VAL A 124 1.90 8.90 5.42
C VAL A 124 0.42 8.74 4.99
N PRO A 125 0.09 8.20 3.80
CA PRO A 125 -1.27 7.81 3.45
C PRO A 125 -1.91 6.88 4.50
N THR A 126 -1.18 5.87 4.97
CA THR A 126 -1.71 4.91 5.94
C THR A 126 -2.13 5.60 7.23
N VAL A 127 -1.33 6.54 7.73
CA VAL A 127 -1.66 7.36 8.90
C VAL A 127 -2.90 8.21 8.63
N PHE A 128 -3.03 8.83 7.46
CA PHE A 128 -4.25 9.59 7.11
C PHE A 128 -5.48 8.69 7.06
N ILE A 129 -5.37 7.46 6.56
CA ILE A 129 -6.46 6.48 6.59
C ILE A 129 -6.82 6.12 8.03
N MET A 130 -5.83 5.87 8.91
CA MET A 130 -6.09 5.59 10.32
C MET A 130 -6.82 6.73 11.01
N ILE A 131 -6.35 7.98 10.82
CA ILE A 131 -6.97 9.19 11.35
C ILE A 131 -8.39 9.37 10.79
N SER A 132 -8.60 9.10 9.51
CA SER A 132 -9.92 9.26 8.86
C SER A 132 -11.02 8.43 9.52
N ASN A 133 -10.66 7.33 10.21
CA ASN A 133 -11.62 6.52 10.96
C ASN A 133 -12.20 7.24 12.18
N HIS A 134 -11.57 8.32 12.65
CA HIS A 134 -12.04 9.16 13.75
C HIS A 134 -12.94 10.31 13.28
N PHE A 135 -13.09 10.52 11.97
CA PHE A 135 -13.90 11.61 11.39
C PHE A 135 -14.95 11.07 10.41
N PRO A 136 -15.82 10.15 10.84
CA PRO A 136 -16.68 9.37 9.94
C PRO A 136 -17.65 10.21 9.11
N GLY A 137 -18.15 11.31 9.67
CA GLY A 137 -19.15 12.19 9.04
C GLY A 137 -18.63 12.93 7.81
N VAL A 138 -17.31 13.00 7.59
CA VAL A 138 -16.69 13.67 6.44
C VAL A 138 -15.81 12.73 5.61
N THR A 139 -15.75 11.44 5.96
CA THR A 139 -14.87 10.46 5.33
C THR A 139 -15.68 9.30 4.78
N TYR A 140 -15.72 8.18 5.49
CA TYR A 140 -16.34 6.95 5.00
C TYR A 140 -17.86 6.97 5.04
N GLY A 141 -18.46 7.87 5.83
CA GLY A 141 -19.91 8.07 5.92
C GLY A 141 -20.50 8.90 4.78
N GLU A 142 -19.66 9.50 3.93
CA GLU A 142 -20.08 10.32 2.80
C GLU A 142 -20.35 9.52 1.53
N ARG A 143 -21.23 10.04 0.66
CA ARG A 143 -21.58 9.41 -0.63
C ARG A 143 -20.36 9.23 -1.54
N TYR A 144 -19.39 10.13 -1.42
CA TYR A 144 -18.16 10.15 -2.20
C TYR A 144 -16.95 9.59 -1.43
N ASN A 145 -17.18 8.71 -0.43
CA ASN A 145 -16.14 8.11 0.40
C ASN A 145 -14.93 7.57 -0.40
N TRP A 146 -15.12 6.89 -1.51
CA TRP A 146 -14.04 6.38 -2.35
C TRP A 146 -13.15 7.49 -2.93
N ALA A 147 -13.75 8.63 -3.31
CA ALA A 147 -13.03 9.77 -3.86
C ALA A 147 -12.26 10.49 -2.74
N ILE A 148 -12.88 10.63 -1.57
CA ILE A 148 -12.24 11.20 -0.37
C ILE A 148 -11.02 10.36 0.01
N LEU A 149 -11.15 9.03 0.09
CA LEU A 149 -10.03 8.14 0.36
C LEU A 149 -8.92 8.27 -0.69
N SER A 150 -9.28 8.32 -1.96
CA SER A 150 -8.32 8.48 -3.06
C SER A 150 -7.53 9.79 -2.95
N VAL A 151 -8.21 10.90 -2.63
CA VAL A 151 -7.57 12.20 -2.41
C VAL A 151 -6.69 12.18 -1.17
N LEU A 152 -7.13 11.58 -0.06
CA LEU A 152 -6.31 11.44 1.15
C LEU A 152 -5.02 10.66 0.88
N ILE A 153 -5.09 9.61 0.06
CA ILE A 153 -3.90 8.85 -0.34
C ILE A 153 -2.95 9.70 -1.18
N LEU A 154 -3.48 10.44 -2.16
CA LEU A 154 -2.69 11.33 -3.01
C LEU A 154 -2.01 12.43 -2.19
N LEU A 155 -2.74 13.06 -1.26
CA LEU A 155 -2.21 14.05 -0.32
C LEU A 155 -1.14 13.44 0.59
N GLY A 156 -1.35 12.21 1.07
CA GLY A 156 -0.37 11.49 1.86
C GLY A 156 0.94 11.25 1.09
N TRP A 157 0.88 10.86 -0.18
CA TRP A 157 2.07 10.72 -1.03
C TRP A 157 2.77 12.05 -1.29
N PHE A 158 2.00 13.11 -1.51
CA PHE A 158 2.56 14.45 -1.67
C PHE A 158 3.28 14.89 -0.39
N ALA A 159 2.67 14.71 0.78
CA ALA A 159 3.27 15.00 2.08
C ALA A 159 4.53 14.17 2.34
N ALA A 160 4.52 12.86 2.03
CA ALA A 160 5.70 12.00 2.15
C ALA A 160 6.89 12.50 1.32
N LYS A 161 6.63 13.15 0.17
CA LYS A 161 7.68 13.78 -0.64
C LYS A 161 8.40 14.91 0.10
N PHE A 162 7.70 15.68 0.94
CA PHE A 162 8.32 16.73 1.76
C PHE A 162 9.06 16.15 2.95
N VAL A 163 8.45 15.18 3.66
CA VAL A 163 9.08 14.50 4.80
C VAL A 163 10.43 13.90 4.43
N ARG A 164 10.56 13.38 3.20
CA ARG A 164 11.82 12.78 2.74
C ARG A 164 12.85 13.78 2.21
N ARG A 165 12.43 15.02 1.93
CA ARG A 165 13.33 16.10 1.47
C ARG A 165 13.89 16.92 2.63
N ALA A 166 13.18 16.97 3.75
CA ALA A 166 13.65 17.48 5.03
C ALA A 166 14.66 16.52 5.66
#